data_AF-A0A246BNV8-F1
#
_entry.id   AF-A0A246BNV8-F1
#
_cell.length_a   1.000
_cell.length_b   1.000
_cell.length_c   1.000
_cell.angle_alpha   90.00
_cell.angle_beta   90.00
_cell.angle_gamma   90.00
#
_symmetry.space_group_name_H-M   'P 1'
#
loop_
_entity.id
_entity.type
_entity.pdbx_description
1 polymer ?
#
loop_
_entity_poly.entity_id
_entity_poly.type
_entity_poly.pdbx_seq_one_letter_code
_entity_poly.pdbx_strand_id
1 'polypeptide(L)'
;MNVVVFDLETTGLSPERDGIVEIGAVRIVDGQVQEHLKYETLVRPTTPDGQTLMIPWRAEQVHGISNAMVRAAPTIAEVLPEFIEYVNGWPVVAHNIGFDGGFMRANAQRHGLTWAPASEHCTVQLSRRAFPKERAHNLTVLADRLGLNFAPGGRHRSFGDVQVTAQAYLRLMELIGVRA
;
A
#
# COMPACT_ATOMS: atom_id res chain seq x y z
N MET A 1 8.25 -14.53 -10.85
CA MET A 1 7.04 -13.66 -10.81
C MET A 1 7.47 -12.22 -10.58
N ASN A 2 6.88 -11.29 -11.34
CA ASN A 2 7.18 -9.85 -11.27
C ASN A 2 5.93 -9.09 -10.84
N VAL A 3 5.96 -8.46 -9.67
CA VAL A 3 4.84 -7.70 -9.10
C VAL A 3 5.33 -6.49 -8.31
N VAL A 4 4.47 -5.50 -8.11
CA VAL A 4 4.69 -4.38 -7.20
C VAL A 4 3.84 -4.55 -5.95
N VAL A 5 4.46 -4.55 -4.78
CA VAL A 5 3.73 -4.55 -3.51
C VAL A 5 3.71 -3.13 -2.99
N PHE A 6 2.55 -2.63 -2.59
CA PHE A 6 2.40 -1.27 -2.09
C PHE A 6 1.39 -1.19 -0.94
N ASP A 7 1.49 -0.10 -0.18
CA ASP A 7 0.64 0.26 0.95
C ASP A 7 0.50 1.78 1.02
N LEU A 8 -0.67 2.24 1.45
CA LEU A 8 -1.00 3.65 1.59
C LEU A 8 -1.38 4.00 3.02
N GLU A 9 -0.81 5.08 3.55
CA GLU A 9 -1.36 5.76 4.72
C GLU A 9 -2.25 6.91 4.27
N THR A 10 -3.36 7.16 4.98
CA THR A 10 -4.41 8.08 4.53
C THR A 10 -5.02 8.89 5.68
N THR A 11 -5.69 10.00 5.35
CA THR A 11 -6.40 10.83 6.35
C THR A 11 -7.70 10.19 6.86
N GLY A 12 -8.15 9.09 6.24
CA GLY A 12 -9.43 8.44 6.52
C GLY A 12 -9.70 7.30 5.55
N LEU A 13 -10.95 6.83 5.46
CA LEU A 13 -11.27 5.58 4.77
C LEU A 13 -11.97 5.73 3.41
N SER A 14 -12.37 6.95 3.03
CA SER A 14 -13.13 7.21 1.81
C SER A 14 -12.20 7.76 0.73
N PRO A 15 -11.91 7.03 -0.35
CA PRO A 15 -11.10 7.56 -1.43
C PRO A 15 -11.75 8.79 -2.10
N GLU A 16 -13.06 9.00 -1.92
CA GLU A 16 -13.82 10.16 -2.40
C GLU A 16 -13.52 11.46 -1.63
N ARG A 17 -13.20 11.37 -0.33
CA ARG A 17 -13.14 12.50 0.61
C ARG A 17 -11.81 12.65 1.32
N ASP A 18 -11.10 11.55 1.53
CA ASP A 18 -9.84 11.46 2.26
C ASP A 18 -8.64 11.48 1.31
N GLY A 19 -7.50 11.94 1.82
CA GLY A 19 -6.25 12.06 1.08
C GLY A 19 -5.22 11.01 1.47
N ILE A 20 -4.33 10.68 0.53
CA ILE A 20 -3.12 9.88 0.79
C ILE A 20 -2.09 10.77 1.50
N VAL A 21 -1.42 10.22 2.52
CA VAL A 21 -0.37 10.91 3.30
C VAL A 21 1.00 10.24 3.20
N GLU A 22 1.05 8.97 2.80
CA GLU A 22 2.31 8.25 2.51
C GLU A 22 2.04 7.17 1.46
N ILE A 23 3.01 6.95 0.58
CA ILE A 23 3.03 5.81 -0.35
C ILE A 23 4.32 5.05 -0.09
N GLY A 24 4.19 3.76 0.19
CA GLY A 24 5.30 2.82 0.25
C GLY A 24 5.12 1.74 -0.80
N ALA A 25 6.19 1.32 -1.46
CA ALA A 25 6.17 0.19 -2.37
C ALA A 25 7.55 -0.47 -2.56
N VAL A 26 7.52 -1.74 -2.98
CA VAL A 26 8.71 -2.50 -3.39
C VAL A 26 8.39 -3.38 -4.59
N ARG A 27 9.39 -3.62 -5.44
CA ARG A 27 9.28 -4.59 -6.54
C ARG A 27 9.66 -5.98 -6.03
N ILE A 28 8.89 -6.97 -6.45
CA ILE A 28 9.32 -8.36 -6.47
C ILE A 28 9.69 -8.67 -7.91
N VAL A 29 10.93 -9.11 -8.14
CA VAL A 29 11.46 -9.50 -9.45
C VAL A 29 11.95 -10.93 -9.36
N ASP A 30 11.45 -11.79 -10.25
CA ASP A 30 11.75 -13.22 -10.26
C ASP A 30 11.57 -13.89 -8.89
N GLY A 31 10.49 -13.51 -8.19
CA GLY A 31 10.15 -14.04 -6.88
C GLY A 31 11.01 -13.52 -5.72
N GLN A 32 11.89 -12.55 -5.96
CA GLN A 32 12.78 -11.95 -4.96
C GLN A 32 12.39 -10.49 -4.70
N VAL A 33 12.30 -10.11 -3.42
CA VAL A 33 12.04 -8.73 -3.00
C VAL A 33 13.27 -7.87 -3.29
N GLN A 34 13.08 -6.82 -4.09
CA GLN A 34 14.14 -5.89 -4.49
C GLN A 34 14.06 -4.62 -3.63
N GLU A 35 14.49 -4.67 -2.37
CA GLU A 35 14.41 -3.52 -1.44
C GLU A 35 15.17 -2.28 -1.95
N HIS A 36 16.24 -2.49 -2.71
CA HIS A 36 17.01 -1.40 -3.33
C HIS A 36 16.24 -0.63 -4.41
N LEU A 37 15.12 -1.19 -4.90
CA LEU A 37 14.20 -0.55 -5.83
C LEU A 37 12.97 0.02 -5.12
N LYS A 38 13.02 0.26 -3.80
CA LYS A 38 11.85 0.78 -3.07
C LYS A 38 11.40 2.16 -3.59
N TYR A 39 10.10 2.39 -3.51
CA TYR A 39 9.48 3.71 -3.66
C TYR A 39 8.86 4.08 -2.32
N GLU A 40 9.21 5.23 -1.76
CA GLU A 40 8.72 5.68 -0.46
C GLU A 40 8.66 7.20 -0.44
N THR A 41 7.48 7.75 -0.19
CA THR A 41 7.31 9.22 -0.13
C THR A 41 6.15 9.61 0.77
N LEU A 42 6.34 10.70 1.52
CA LEU A 42 5.24 11.40 2.16
C LEU A 42 4.46 12.19 1.11
N VAL A 43 3.16 12.35 1.35
CA VAL A 43 2.27 13.10 0.47
C VAL A 43 1.55 14.15 1.29
N ARG A 44 1.53 15.39 0.79
CA ARG A 44 0.67 16.43 1.33
C ARG A 44 -0.76 16.18 0.82
N PRO A 45 -1.70 15.78 1.70
CA PRO A 45 -3.05 15.48 1.26
C PRO A 45 -3.76 16.78 0.84
N THR A 46 -4.49 16.74 -0.26
CA THR A 46 -5.24 17.88 -0.79
C THR A 46 -6.68 17.50 -1.09
N THR A 47 -7.59 18.45 -0.96
CA THR A 47 -8.94 18.36 -1.50
C THR A 47 -8.92 18.35 -3.04
N PRO A 48 -10.03 17.99 -3.70
CA PRO A 48 -10.10 18.02 -5.17
C PRO A 48 -9.85 19.40 -5.81
N ASP A 49 -10.14 20.48 -5.09
CA ASP A 49 -9.88 21.87 -5.50
C ASP A 49 -8.47 22.36 -5.11
N GLY A 50 -7.61 21.47 -4.59
CA GLY A 50 -6.19 21.76 -4.34
C GLY A 50 -5.88 22.41 -3.00
N GLN A 51 -6.84 22.52 -2.09
CA GLN A 51 -6.59 23.02 -0.73
C GLN A 51 -5.96 21.92 0.13
N THR A 52 -5.09 22.31 1.06
CA THR A 52 -4.49 21.36 2.01
C THR A 52 -5.57 20.74 2.89
N LEU A 53 -5.62 19.40 2.92
CA LEU A 53 -6.45 18.64 3.83
C LEU A 53 -5.67 18.41 5.14
N MET A 54 -6.32 18.57 6.28
CA MET A 54 -5.68 18.31 7.57
C MET A 54 -5.78 16.82 7.92
N ILE A 55 -4.68 16.23 8.38
CA ILE A 55 -4.65 14.87 8.93
C ILE A 55 -5.44 14.89 10.26
N PRO A 56 -6.53 14.12 10.38
CA PRO A 56 -7.27 14.02 11.64
C PRO A 56 -6.44 13.29 12.70
N TRP A 57 -6.62 13.70 13.97
CA TRP A 57 -5.95 13.08 15.12
C TRP A 57 -6.03 11.55 15.13
N ARG A 58 -7.18 10.97 14.77
CA ARG A 58 -7.37 9.51 14.77
C ARG A 58 -6.50 8.81 13.74
N ALA A 59 -6.27 9.42 12.57
CA ALA A 59 -5.38 8.88 11.55
C ALA A 59 -3.93 9.02 12.00
N GLU A 60 -3.54 10.19 12.51
CA GLU A 60 -2.20 10.43 13.07
C GLU A 60 -1.85 9.47 14.21
N GLN A 61 -2.82 9.08 15.06
CA GLN A 61 -2.59 8.05 16.08
C GLN A 61 -2.28 6.66 15.53
N VAL A 62 -2.77 6.34 14.33
CA VAL A 62 -2.53 5.05 13.68
C VAL A 62 -1.14 5.06 13.06
N HIS A 63 -0.87 6.00 12.15
CA HIS A 63 0.32 5.98 11.31
C HIS A 63 1.47 6.90 11.77
N GLY A 64 1.24 7.73 12.79
CA GLY A 64 2.25 8.61 13.38
C GLY A 64 2.71 9.77 12.48
N ILE A 65 1.99 10.03 11.38
CA ILE A 65 2.33 11.09 10.42
C ILE A 65 1.56 12.35 10.79
N SER A 66 2.31 13.37 11.19
CA SER A 66 1.74 14.66 11.60
C SER A 66 1.57 15.62 10.41
N ASN A 67 0.68 16.59 10.58
CA ASN A 67 0.53 17.71 9.64
C ASN A 67 1.85 18.50 9.43
N ALA A 68 2.76 18.48 10.40
CA ALA A 68 4.07 19.12 10.28
C ALA A 68 4.99 18.35 9.31
N MET A 69 4.95 17.01 9.34
CA MET A 69 5.76 16.14 8.46
C MET A 69 5.39 16.31 6.99
N VAL A 70 4.09 16.41 6.69
CA VAL A 70 3.60 16.51 5.29
C VAL A 70 3.54 17.93 4.75
N ARG A 71 3.81 18.96 5.56
CA ARG A 71 3.66 20.36 5.15
C ARG A 71 4.46 20.70 3.89
N ALA A 72 5.70 20.22 3.82
CA ALA A 72 6.62 20.44 2.70
C ALA A 72 6.66 19.26 1.71
N ALA A 73 5.87 18.21 1.95
CA ALA A 73 5.79 17.05 1.08
C ALA A 73 5.14 17.42 -0.28
N PRO A 74 5.44 16.69 -1.35
CA PRO A 74 4.75 16.85 -2.63
C PRO A 74 3.27 16.48 -2.50
N THR A 75 2.43 17.09 -3.33
CA THR A 75 1.00 16.77 -3.43
C THR A 75 0.77 15.47 -4.17
N ILE A 76 -0.43 14.90 -4.04
CA ILE A 76 -0.80 13.72 -4.81
C ILE A 76 -0.74 13.94 -6.32
N ALA A 77 -1.00 15.17 -6.80
CA ALA A 77 -0.90 15.52 -8.22
C ALA A 77 0.53 15.39 -8.77
N GLU A 78 1.53 15.63 -7.93
CA GLU A 78 2.96 15.53 -8.27
C GLU A 78 3.44 14.07 -8.17
N VAL A 79 3.03 13.35 -7.12
CA VAL A 79 3.50 11.98 -6.82
C VAL A 79 2.83 10.91 -7.67
N LEU A 80 1.56 11.08 -8.01
CA LEU A 80 0.77 10.05 -8.65
C LEU A 80 1.29 9.61 -10.04
N PRO A 81 1.68 10.53 -10.95
CA PRO A 81 2.32 10.14 -12.21
C PRO A 81 3.57 9.30 -12.02
N GLU A 82 4.45 9.71 -11.10
CA GLU A 82 5.70 9.00 -10.79
C GLU A 82 5.42 7.60 -10.25
N PHE A 83 4.42 7.46 -9.37
CA PHE A 83 4.07 6.16 -8.82
C PHE A 83 3.42 5.23 -9.84
N ILE A 84 2.58 5.76 -10.75
CA ILE A 84 2.03 4.97 -11.87
C ILE A 84 3.16 4.48 -12.79
N GLU A 85 4.15 5.33 -13.08
CA GLU A 85 5.34 4.95 -13.84
C GLU A 85 6.17 3.90 -13.09
N TYR A 86 6.31 4.03 -11.77
CA TYR A 86 6.98 3.03 -10.94
C TYR A 86 6.26 1.66 -10.99
N VAL A 87 4.92 1.64 -11.03
CA VAL A 87 4.14 0.40 -11.24
C VAL A 87 4.37 -0.18 -12.64
N ASN A 88 4.52 0.66 -13.65
CA ASN A 88 4.85 0.29 -15.03
C ASN A 88 3.98 -0.83 -15.62
N GLY A 89 2.67 -0.81 -15.31
CA GLY A 89 1.72 -1.83 -15.76
C GLY A 89 1.93 -3.23 -15.17
N TRP A 90 2.84 -3.41 -14.21
CA TRP A 90 3.01 -4.70 -13.53
C TRP A 90 1.77 -5.03 -12.69
N PRO A 91 1.52 -6.32 -12.40
CA PRO A 91 0.57 -6.67 -11.36
C PRO A 91 0.93 -6.02 -10.03
N VAL A 92 -0.09 -5.64 -9.27
CA VAL A 92 0.08 -5.01 -7.96
C VAL A 92 -0.48 -5.89 -6.84
N VAL A 93 0.09 -5.75 -5.64
CA VAL A 93 -0.30 -6.47 -4.43
C VAL A 93 -0.45 -5.47 -3.30
N ALA A 94 -1.53 -5.58 -2.52
CA ALA A 94 -1.68 -4.86 -1.25
C ALA A 94 -2.42 -5.70 -0.20
N HIS A 95 -2.24 -5.33 1.07
CA HIS A 95 -2.97 -5.96 2.17
C HIS A 95 -4.34 -5.32 2.35
N ASN A 96 -5.30 -5.80 1.52
CA ASN A 96 -6.64 -5.23 1.29
C ASN A 96 -6.71 -4.31 0.05
N ILE A 97 -6.32 -4.84 -1.11
CA ILE A 97 -6.25 -4.09 -2.39
C ILE A 97 -7.51 -3.30 -2.78
N GLY A 98 -8.69 -3.64 -2.24
CA GLY A 98 -9.90 -2.85 -2.44
C GLY A 98 -9.77 -1.43 -1.87
N PHE A 99 -9.06 -1.29 -0.76
CA PHE A 99 -8.74 -0.01 -0.11
C PHE A 99 -7.69 0.74 -0.92
N ASP A 100 -6.47 0.21 -0.99
CA ASP A 100 -5.34 0.91 -1.62
C ASP A 100 -5.59 1.19 -3.10
N GLY A 101 -6.03 0.18 -3.85
CA GLY A 101 -6.43 0.33 -5.25
C GLY A 101 -7.62 1.27 -5.44
N GLY A 102 -8.51 1.38 -4.43
CA GLY A 102 -9.60 2.36 -4.40
C GLY A 102 -9.10 3.80 -4.42
N PHE A 103 -8.14 4.11 -3.54
CA PHE A 103 -7.48 5.43 -3.50
C PHE A 103 -6.70 5.71 -4.80
N MET A 104 -5.99 4.72 -5.34
CA MET A 104 -5.26 4.87 -6.61
C MET A 104 -6.21 5.18 -7.77
N ARG A 105 -7.30 4.43 -7.91
CA ARG A 105 -8.31 4.65 -8.97
C ARG A 105 -8.98 6.01 -8.86
N ALA A 106 -9.40 6.41 -7.65
CA ALA A 106 -10.07 7.70 -7.45
C ALA A 106 -9.14 8.88 -7.76
N ASN A 107 -7.90 8.84 -7.31
CA ASN A 107 -6.94 9.91 -7.59
C ASN A 107 -6.51 9.92 -9.06
N ALA A 108 -6.32 8.76 -9.69
CA ALA A 108 -6.02 8.70 -11.13
C ALA A 108 -7.13 9.35 -11.95
N GLN A 109 -8.40 9.01 -11.66
CA GLN A 109 -9.55 9.63 -12.32
C GLN A 109 -9.60 11.15 -12.13
N ARG A 110 -9.36 11.66 -10.92
CA ARG A 110 -9.36 13.11 -10.63
C ARG A 110 -8.30 13.88 -11.41
N HIS A 111 -7.13 13.28 -11.60
CA HIS A 111 -5.99 13.93 -12.27
C HIS A 111 -5.92 13.62 -13.77
N GLY A 112 -6.94 12.98 -14.35
CA GLY A 112 -6.94 12.61 -15.77
C GLY A 112 -5.89 11.57 -16.13
N LEU A 113 -5.45 10.78 -15.14
CA LEU A 113 -4.50 9.68 -15.30
C LEU A 113 -5.24 8.34 -15.33
N THR A 114 -4.52 7.29 -15.70
CA THR A 114 -5.08 5.93 -15.74
C THR A 114 -4.32 5.04 -14.76
N TRP A 115 -5.05 4.47 -13.79
CA TRP A 115 -4.56 3.36 -12.98
C TRP A 115 -4.88 2.04 -13.68
N ALA A 116 -3.88 1.43 -14.30
CA ALA A 116 -4.03 0.19 -15.08
C ALA A 116 -2.89 -0.82 -14.81
N PRO A 117 -2.77 -1.36 -13.59
CA PRO A 117 -1.91 -2.52 -13.37
C PRO A 117 -2.44 -3.74 -14.15
N ALA A 118 -1.57 -4.67 -14.54
CA ALA A 118 -1.98 -5.88 -15.27
C ALA A 118 -2.97 -6.75 -14.48
N SER A 119 -2.84 -6.79 -13.15
CA SER A 119 -3.82 -7.38 -12.23
C SER A 119 -3.65 -6.84 -10.82
N GLU A 120 -4.70 -6.96 -10.01
CA GLU A 120 -4.74 -6.54 -8.60
C GLU A 120 -4.86 -7.76 -7.69
N HIS A 121 -3.90 -7.97 -6.79
CA HIS A 121 -3.86 -9.11 -5.88
C HIS A 121 -4.05 -8.67 -4.42
N CYS A 122 -4.88 -9.40 -3.68
CA CYS A 122 -5.21 -9.10 -2.29
C CYS A 122 -4.66 -10.15 -1.34
N THR A 123 -3.70 -9.80 -0.47
CA THR A 123 -3.16 -10.79 0.49
C THR A 123 -4.20 -11.24 1.51
N VAL A 124 -5.25 -10.46 1.80
CA VAL A 124 -6.38 -10.90 2.65
C VAL A 124 -7.14 -12.05 1.97
N GLN A 125 -7.40 -11.96 0.67
CA GLN A 125 -8.07 -13.02 -0.09
C GLN A 125 -7.19 -14.27 -0.19
N LEU A 126 -5.90 -14.08 -0.48
CA LEU A 126 -4.91 -15.16 -0.50
C LEU A 126 -4.80 -15.84 0.86
N SER A 127 -4.81 -15.05 1.95
CA SER A 127 -4.78 -15.56 3.32
C SER A 127 -6.03 -16.38 3.67
N ARG A 128 -7.23 -15.95 3.25
CA ARG A 128 -8.47 -16.72 3.42
C ARG A 128 -8.43 -18.04 2.67
N ARG A 129 -7.81 -18.07 1.48
CA ARG A 129 -7.63 -19.30 0.70
C ARG A 129 -6.64 -20.25 1.35
N ALA A 130 -5.50 -19.74 1.84
CA ALA A 130 -4.48 -20.55 2.50
C ALA A 130 -4.95 -21.05 3.89
N PHE A 131 -5.75 -20.26 4.59
CA PHE A 131 -6.19 -20.53 5.96
C PHE A 131 -7.72 -20.40 6.11
N PRO A 132 -8.52 -21.29 5.51
CA PRO A 132 -9.98 -21.15 5.43
C PRO A 132 -10.72 -21.28 6.78
N LYS A 133 -10.06 -21.79 7.82
CA LYS A 133 -10.64 -21.94 9.16
C LYS A 133 -10.36 -20.75 10.08
N GLU A 134 -9.51 -19.83 9.66
CA GLU A 134 -9.09 -18.69 10.46
C GLU A 134 -10.15 -17.57 10.40
N ARG A 135 -10.33 -16.88 11.53
CA ARG A 135 -11.31 -15.78 11.62
C ARG A 135 -10.72 -14.42 11.28
N ALA A 136 -9.42 -14.24 11.51
CA ALA A 136 -8.73 -12.96 11.35
C ALA A 136 -7.60 -13.06 10.32
N HIS A 137 -7.54 -12.05 9.46
CA HIS A 137 -6.61 -11.95 8.34
C HIS A 137 -5.98 -10.54 8.21
N ASN A 138 -6.05 -9.71 9.26
CA ASN A 138 -5.31 -8.46 9.28
C ASN A 138 -3.81 -8.73 9.25
N LEU A 139 -3.02 -7.73 8.85
CA LEU A 139 -1.60 -7.92 8.57
C LEU A 139 -0.81 -8.40 9.80
N THR A 140 -1.18 -7.97 11.02
CA THR A 140 -0.52 -8.44 12.26
C THR A 140 -0.74 -9.94 12.45
N VAL A 141 -2.00 -10.38 12.43
CA VAL A 141 -2.35 -11.79 12.62
C VAL A 141 -1.74 -12.65 11.52
N LEU A 142 -1.72 -12.13 10.28
CA LEU A 142 -1.10 -12.84 9.17
C LEU A 142 0.42 -12.95 9.33
N ALA A 143 1.09 -11.88 9.74
CA ALA A 143 2.52 -11.86 9.98
C ALA A 143 2.90 -12.89 11.06
N ASP A 144 2.20 -12.86 12.21
CA ASP A 144 2.41 -13.82 13.30
C ASP A 144 2.25 -15.26 12.82
N ARG A 145 1.17 -15.54 12.07
CA ARG A 145 0.88 -16.88 11.53
C ARG A 145 1.97 -17.38 10.57
N LEU A 146 2.57 -16.47 9.81
CA LEU A 146 3.62 -16.80 8.85
C LEU A 146 5.04 -16.70 9.44
N GLY A 147 5.17 -16.37 10.74
CA GLY A 147 6.47 -16.17 11.39
C GLY A 147 7.24 -14.94 10.87
N LEU A 148 6.52 -13.92 10.41
CA LEU A 148 7.08 -12.67 9.90
C LEU A 148 7.07 -11.60 11.00
N ASN A 149 8.04 -10.69 10.97
CA ASN A 149 8.17 -9.62 11.95
C ASN A 149 8.23 -8.26 11.27
N PHE A 150 7.64 -7.25 11.91
CA PHE A 150 7.85 -5.85 11.54
C PHE A 150 9.20 -5.38 12.08
N ALA A 151 9.90 -4.55 11.31
CA ALA A 151 11.03 -3.81 11.87
C ALA A 151 10.54 -2.91 13.03
N PRO A 152 11.39 -2.62 14.04
CA PRO A 152 11.00 -1.72 15.13
C PRO A 152 10.46 -0.38 14.63
N GLY A 153 9.22 -0.04 15.01
CA GLY A 153 8.54 1.18 14.56
C GLY A 153 8.06 1.17 13.10
N GLY A 154 8.15 0.04 12.39
CA GLY A 154 7.73 -0.08 10.99
C GLY A 154 6.24 -0.35 10.80
N ARG A 155 5.53 -0.78 11.84
CA ARG A 155 4.08 -1.01 11.75
C ARG A 155 3.33 0.33 11.66
N HIS A 156 2.36 0.41 10.73
CA HIS A 156 1.65 1.66 10.41
C HIS A 156 2.58 2.74 9.84
N ARG A 157 3.62 2.28 9.15
CA ARG A 157 4.39 3.06 8.19
C ARG A 157 4.33 2.26 6.91
N SER A 158 3.99 2.94 5.82
CA SER A 158 3.69 2.27 4.54
C SER A 158 4.81 1.31 4.11
N PHE A 159 6.09 1.71 4.21
CA PHE A 159 7.18 0.84 3.81
C PHE A 159 7.37 -0.38 4.74
N GLY A 160 7.17 -0.22 6.05
CA GLY A 160 7.26 -1.34 6.99
C GLY A 160 6.14 -2.37 6.77
N ASP A 161 4.93 -1.90 6.47
CA ASP A 161 3.81 -2.76 6.11
C ASP A 161 3.98 -3.40 4.72
N VAL A 162 4.60 -2.71 3.76
CA VAL A 162 5.01 -3.26 2.46
C VAL A 162 6.00 -4.41 2.60
N GLN A 163 7.02 -4.28 3.43
CA GLN A 163 8.03 -5.33 3.63
C GLN A 163 7.38 -6.63 4.12
N VAL A 164 6.48 -6.53 5.11
CA VAL A 164 5.75 -7.69 5.64
C VAL A 164 4.76 -8.21 4.61
N THR A 165 4.05 -7.34 3.89
CA THR A 165 3.09 -7.74 2.85
C THR A 165 3.77 -8.47 1.70
N ALA A 166 4.97 -8.04 1.29
CA ALA A 166 5.73 -8.69 0.22
C ALA A 166 6.16 -10.10 0.62
N GLN A 167 6.69 -10.27 1.83
CA GLN A 167 7.04 -11.58 2.36
C GLN A 167 5.81 -12.47 2.53
N ALA A 168 4.71 -11.92 3.07
CA ALA A 168 3.45 -12.64 3.24
C ALA A 168 2.88 -13.10 1.90
N TYR A 169 2.93 -12.25 0.86
CA TYR A 169 2.49 -12.58 -0.48
C TYR A 169 3.24 -13.80 -1.04
N LEU A 170 4.57 -13.78 -1.00
CA LEU A 170 5.39 -14.90 -1.49
C LEU A 170 5.07 -16.22 -0.75
N ARG A 171 4.97 -16.18 0.57
CA ARG A 171 4.61 -17.35 1.39
C ARG A 171 3.20 -17.85 1.09
N LEU A 172 2.23 -16.95 0.92
CA LEU A 172 0.86 -17.33 0.61
C LEU A 172 0.76 -17.99 -0.77
N MET A 173 1.47 -17.48 -1.78
CA MET A 173 1.49 -18.06 -3.12
C MET A 173 2.05 -19.49 -3.10
N GLU A 174 3.14 -19.71 -2.35
CA GLU A 174 3.70 -21.04 -2.11
C GLU A 174 2.67 -21.98 -1.46
N LEU A 175 2.02 -21.54 -0.39
CA LEU A 175 1.03 -22.35 0.35
C LEU A 175 -0.18 -22.75 -0.48
N ILE A 176 -0.65 -21.88 -1.39
CA ILE A 176 -1.81 -22.19 -2.26
C ILE A 176 -1.42 -22.91 -3.55
N GLY A 177 -0.15 -23.30 -3.69
CA GLY A 177 0.34 -24.09 -4.83
C GLY A 177 0.50 -23.30 -6.13
N VAL A 178 0.55 -21.96 -6.07
CA VAL A 178 0.87 -21.12 -7.23
C VAL A 178 2.36 -20.82 -7.17
N ARG A 179 3.15 -21.48 -8.02
CA ARG A 179 4.59 -21.21 -8.09
C ARG A 179 4.82 -19.74 -8.48
N ALA A 180 5.58 -19.03 -7.65
CA ALA A 180 6.11 -17.71 -7.95
C ALA A 180 7.18 -17.80 -9.05
#